data_AF-A0A438EMD8-F1
#
_entry.id   AF-A0A438EMD8-F1
#
_cell.length_a   1.000
_cell.length_b   1.000
_cell.length_c   1.000
_cell.angle_alpha   90.00
_cell.angle_beta   90.00
_cell.angle_gamma   90.00
#
_symmetry.space_group_name_H-M   'P 1'
#
loop_
_entity.id
_entity.type
_entity.pdbx_description
1 polymer ?
#
loop_
_entity_poly.entity_id
_entity_poly.type
_entity_poly.pdbx_seq_one_letter_code
_entity_poly.pdbx_strand_id
1 'polypeptide(L)'
;MYEKQKNPIHNDLLQLFQPFGVITKLVMLRAKNQALLQMQDVPSAANAMQFYTNVQPSIRGRNVYVQFSSHQELTTVDQNAQGRGDENALNDIGQKANK
;
A
#
# COMPACT_ATOMS: atom_id res chain seq x y z
N MET A 1 -19.76 4.23 -19.20
CA MET A 1 -18.33 4.51 -19.33
C MET A 1 -17.90 5.31 -18.11
N TYR A 2 -17.48 4.66 -17.02
CA TYR A 2 -17.04 5.38 -15.82
C TYR A 2 -15.60 5.82 -16.02
N GLU A 3 -15.43 7.10 -16.35
CA GLU A 3 -14.18 7.83 -16.17
C GLU A 3 -13.64 7.47 -14.78
N LYS A 4 -12.39 6.98 -14.69
CA LYS A 4 -11.70 6.80 -13.41
C LYS A 4 -11.59 8.17 -12.76
N GLN A 5 -12.64 8.61 -12.07
CA GLN A 5 -12.64 9.85 -11.31
C GLN A 5 -11.45 9.77 -10.36
N LYS A 6 -10.41 10.55 -10.67
CA LYS A 6 -9.29 10.80 -9.78
C LYS A 6 -9.91 11.17 -8.43
N ASN A 7 -9.76 10.28 -7.47
CA ASN A 7 -10.45 10.42 -6.19
C ASN A 7 -10.05 11.77 -5.59
N PRO A 8 -10.96 12.66 -5.18
CA PRO A 8 -10.57 13.96 -4.64
C PRO A 8 -9.61 13.81 -3.45
N ILE A 9 -9.83 12.77 -2.63
CA ILE A 9 -8.96 12.39 -1.50
C ILE A 9 -7.53 12.05 -1.94
N HIS A 10 -7.33 11.52 -3.15
CA HIS A 10 -6.00 11.24 -3.67
C HIS A 10 -5.18 12.52 -3.81
N ASN A 11 -5.75 13.57 -4.43
CA ASN A 11 -5.05 14.84 -4.55
C ASN A 11 -4.84 15.50 -3.18
N ASP A 12 -5.85 15.45 -2.30
CA ASP A 12 -5.75 15.99 -0.95
C ASP A 12 -4.57 15.35 -0.18
N LEU A 13 -4.41 14.02 -0.29
CA LEU A 13 -3.28 13.28 0.30
C LEU A 13 -1.95 13.66 -0.32
N LEU A 14 -1.89 13.83 -1.65
CA LEU A 14 -0.66 14.30 -2.28
C LEU A 14 -0.26 15.66 -1.71
N GLN A 15 -1.16 16.64 -1.73
CA GLN A 15 -0.90 18.00 -1.24
C GLN A 15 -0.52 18.04 0.24
N LEU A 16 -1.17 17.20 1.05
CA LEU A 16 -0.88 17.10 2.49
C LEU A 16 0.56 16.63 2.75
N PHE A 17 1.07 15.69 1.95
CA PHE A 17 2.40 15.10 2.14
C PHE A 17 3.51 15.74 1.29
N GLN A 18 3.17 16.58 0.29
CA GLN A 18 4.14 17.31 -0.54
C GLN A 18 5.23 18.04 0.26
N PRO A 19 4.96 18.70 1.41
CA PRO A 19 6.00 19.43 2.15
C PRO A 19 7.14 18.55 2.69
N PHE A 20 6.94 17.23 2.81
CA PHE A 20 7.92 16.32 3.38
C PHE A 20 8.82 15.67 2.33
N GLY A 21 8.43 15.69 1.06
CA GLY A 21 9.20 15.14 -0.05
C GLY A 21 8.36 14.62 -1.20
N VAL A 22 9.04 14.00 -2.16
CA VAL A 22 8.41 13.43 -3.37
C VAL A 22 7.69 12.13 -3.01
N ILE A 23 6.46 12.01 -3.50
CA ILE A 23 5.61 10.83 -3.33
C ILE A 23 5.74 10.00 -4.60
N THR A 24 6.22 8.76 -4.49
CA THR A 24 6.43 7.86 -5.64
C THR A 24 5.24 6.97 -5.91
N LYS A 25 4.49 6.60 -4.86
CA LYS A 25 3.32 5.73 -5.00
C LYS A 25 2.24 6.05 -3.96
N LEU A 26 0.99 5.98 -4.40
CA LEU A 26 -0.19 6.18 -3.55
C LEU A 26 -1.26 5.16 -3.91
N VAL A 27 -1.66 4.35 -2.93
CA VAL A 27 -2.68 3.30 -3.08
C VAL A 27 -3.84 3.58 -2.12
N MET A 28 -5.07 3.54 -2.65
CA MET A 28 -6.29 3.76 -1.86
C MET A 28 -6.94 2.42 -1.53
N LEU A 29 -7.05 2.11 -0.24
CA LEU A 29 -7.72 0.92 0.29
C LEU A 29 -9.15 1.31 0.68
N ARG A 30 -10.01 1.48 -0.34
CA ARG A 30 -11.39 1.98 -0.15
C ARG A 30 -12.22 1.15 0.82
N ALA A 31 -12.12 -0.18 0.75
CA ALA A 31 -12.84 -1.08 1.63
C ALA A 31 -12.47 -0.89 3.11
N LYS A 32 -11.27 -0.38 3.40
CA LYS A 32 -10.77 -0.11 4.77
C LYS A 32 -10.79 1.37 5.13
N ASN A 33 -11.25 2.24 4.24
CA ASN A 33 -11.12 3.69 4.36
C ASN A 33 -9.68 4.13 4.71
N GLN A 34 -8.69 3.49 4.09
CA GLN A 34 -7.27 3.71 4.32
C GLN A 34 -6.56 4.09 3.02
N ALA A 35 -5.39 4.68 3.14
CA ALA A 35 -4.47 4.91 2.04
C ALA A 35 -3.06 4.53 2.47
N LEU A 36 -2.27 4.04 1.52
CA LEU A 36 -0.85 3.79 1.71
C LEU A 36 -0.07 4.69 0.76
N LEU A 37 0.94 5.36 1.30
CA LEU A 37 1.75 6.35 0.61
C LEU A 37 3.22 5.98 0.75
N GLN A 38 3.94 5.96 -0.37
CA GLN A 38 5.37 5.73 -0.41
C GLN A 38 6.07 7.02 -0.82
N MET A 39 7.00 7.44 0.03
CA MET A 39 7.91 8.56 -0.25
C MET A 39 9.12 8.05 -1.06
N GLN A 40 9.78 8.95 -1.78
CA GLN A 40 11.02 8.65 -2.49
C GLN A 40 12.13 8.20 -1.52
N ASP A 41 12.22 8.85 -0.36
CA ASP A 41 13.27 8.61 0.63
C ASP A 41 12.67 8.32 2.01
N VAL A 42 13.29 7.40 2.75
CA VAL A 42 12.89 7.03 4.12
C VAL A 42 12.91 8.23 5.08
N PRO A 43 13.91 9.14 5.06
CA PRO A 43 13.90 10.34 5.89
C PRO A 43 12.69 11.23 5.68
N SER A 44 12.18 11.36 4.45
CA SER A 44 10.97 12.12 4.16
C SER A 44 9.74 11.52 4.84
N ALA A 45 9.61 10.19 4.84
CA ALA A 45 8.53 9.51 5.55
C ALA A 45 8.67 9.67 7.08
N ALA A 46 9.89 9.60 7.61
CA ALA A 46 10.15 9.81 9.04
C ALA A 46 9.81 11.24 9.49
N ASN A 47 10.16 12.25 8.71
CA ASN A 47 9.83 13.65 9.00
C ASN A 47 8.31 13.87 9.03
N ALA A 48 7.57 13.30 8.08
CA ALA A 48 6.11 13.35 8.06
C ALA A 48 5.51 12.71 9.33
N MET A 49 6.01 11.54 9.72
CA MET A 49 5.59 10.84 10.94
C MET A 49 5.87 11.66 12.21
N GLN A 50 7.06 12.25 12.33
CA GLN A 50 7.42 13.09 13.47
C GLN A 50 6.54 14.33 13.58
N PHE A 51 6.24 14.99 12.46
CA PHE A 51 5.36 16.14 12.43
C PHE A 51 3.93 15.75 12.84
N TYR A 52 3.38 14.70 12.23
CA TYR A 52 2.00 14.25 12.50
C TYR A 52 1.82 13.49 13.82
N THR A 53 2.90 13.26 14.56
CA THR A 53 2.81 12.81 15.97
C THR A 53 2.24 13.91 16.86
N ASN A 54 2.55 15.17 16.57
CA ASN A 54 2.12 16.32 17.38
C ASN A 54 0.97 17.12 16.74
N VAL A 55 0.78 16.98 15.43
CA VAL A 55 -0.23 17.70 14.66
C VAL A 55 -1.18 16.70 14.02
N GLN A 56 -2.47 16.72 14.38
CA GLN A 56 -3.45 15.85 13.73
C GLN A 56 -3.91 16.47 12.40
N PRO A 57 -3.59 15.86 11.24
CA PRO A 57 -4.07 16.37 9.96
C PRO A 57 -5.57 16.11 9.79
N SER A 58 -6.21 16.93 8.95
CA SER A 58 -7.59 16.70 8.53
C SER A 58 -7.74 16.89 7.02
N ILE A 59 -8.58 16.06 6.41
CA ILE A 59 -8.96 16.15 5.00
C ILE A 59 -10.46 16.39 4.95
N ARG A 60 -10.86 17.54 4.39
CA ARG A 60 -12.28 17.94 4.24
C ARG A 60 -13.07 17.83 5.57
N GLY A 61 -12.46 18.25 6.67
CA GLY A 61 -13.07 18.25 8.00
C GLY A 61 -13.06 16.90 8.72
N ARG A 62 -12.38 15.88 8.20
CA ARG A 62 -12.21 14.58 8.87
C ARG A 62 -10.76 14.37 9.29
N ASN A 63 -10.56 14.00 10.55
CA ASN A 63 -9.23 13.71 11.08
C ASN A 63 -8.64 12.48 10.39
N VAL A 64 -7.34 12.55 10.10
CA VAL A 64 -6.58 11.47 9.47
C VAL A 64 -5.44 11.08 10.40
N TYR A 65 -5.26 9.78 10.60
CA TYR A 65 -4.15 9.24 11.38
C TYR A 65 -3.04 8.79 10.43
N VAL A 66 -1.80 9.12 10.79
CA VAL A 66 -0.61 8.78 9.99
C VAL A 66 0.25 7.83 10.81
N GLN A 67 0.57 6.68 10.22
CA GLN A 67 1.38 5.63 10.84
C GLN A 67 2.31 5.01 9.80
N PHE A 68 3.43 4.45 10.26
CA PHE A 68 4.26 3.61 9.40
C PHE A 68 3.47 2.39 8.94
N SER A 69 3.67 2.02 7.68
CA SER A 69 3.14 0.79 7.14
C SER A 69 3.98 -0.41 7.61
N SER A 70 3.40 -1.60 7.66
CA SER A 70 4.14 -2.84 7.97
C SER A 70 5.06 -3.30 6.85
N HIS A 71 5.00 -2.69 5.66
CA HIS A 71 5.78 -3.05 4.49
C HIS A 71 6.74 -1.91 4.12
N GLN A 72 7.95 -2.28 3.70
CA GLN A 72 8.97 -1.31 3.29
C GLN A 72 8.69 -0.74 1.89
N GLU A 73 8.02 -1.51 1.03
CA GLU A 73 7.60 -1.08 -0.30
C GLU A 73 6.13 -1.41 -0.58
N LEU A 74 5.47 -0.56 -1.34
CA LEU A 74 4.11 -0.79 -1.78
C LEU A 74 4.06 -1.77 -2.94
N THR A 75 3.90 -3.05 -2.62
CA THR A 75 3.55 -4.07 -3.61
C THR A 75 2.07 -3.91 -3.96
N THR A 76 1.78 -3.41 -5.16
CA THR A 76 0.45 -3.57 -5.74
C THR A 76 0.39 -5.00 -6.22
N VAL A 77 -0.32 -5.87 -5.50
CA VAL A 77 -0.70 -7.16 -6.06
C VAL A 77 -1.51 -6.86 -7.31
N ASP A 78 -0.87 -7.00 -8.46
CA ASP A 78 -1.58 -7.07 -9.73
C ASP A 78 -2.44 -8.33 -9.62
N GLN A 79 -3.75 -8.17 -9.43
CA GLN A 79 -4.69 -9.30 -9.31
C GLN A 79 -4.77 -10.13 -10.61
N ASN A 80 -3.90 -9.88 -11.59
CA ASN A 80 -3.79 -10.63 -12.84
C ASN A 80 -2.58 -11.59 -12.89
N ALA A 81 -1.78 -11.70 -11.82
CA ALA A 81 -0.61 -12.61 -11.78
C ALA A 81 -0.84 -13.89 -10.95
N GLN A 82 -2.09 -14.23 -10.61
CA GLN A 82 -2.39 -15.44 -9.84
C GLN A 82 -2.83 -16.56 -10.78
N GLY A 83 -1.84 -17.34 -11.24
CA GLY A 83 -2.11 -18.57 -11.97
C GLY A 83 -0.89 -19.15 -12.66
N ARG A 84 0.13 -19.56 -11.90
CA ARG A 84 0.97 -20.74 -12.16
C ARG A 84 2.14 -20.82 -11.16
N GLY A 85 2.13 -21.90 -10.39
CA GLY A 85 2.98 -22.17 -9.24
C GLY A 85 2.01 -22.54 -8.12
N ASP A 86 1.86 -23.79 -7.69
CA ASP A 86 2.85 -24.85 -7.58
C ASP A 86 2.11 -26.20 -7.46
N GLU A 87 2.21 -27.11 -8.45
CA GLU A 87 1.60 -28.45 -8.33
C GLU A 87 2.45 -29.57 -8.97
N ASN A 88 3.78 -29.40 -9.03
CA ASN A 88 4.67 -30.49 -9.41
C ASN A 88 5.42 -31.08 -8.21
N ALA A 89 4.94 -32.26 -7.81
CA ALA A 89 5.75 -33.40 -7.36
C ALA A 89 6.31 -33.37 -5.93
N LEU A 90 5.42 -33.29 -4.94
CA LEU A 90 5.58 -34.04 -3.68
C LEU A 90 4.62 -35.24 -3.72
N ASN A 91 4.94 -36.27 -4.52
CA ASN A 91 4.20 -37.53 -4.52
C ASN A 91 5.08 -38.76 -4.84
N ASP A 92 6.37 -38.71 -4.52
CA ASP A 92 7.29 -39.86 -4.71
C ASP A 92 7.69 -40.52 -3.37
N ILE A 93 6.72 -40.70 -2.46
CA ILE A 93 6.90 -41.54 -1.28
C ILE A 93 5.82 -42.61 -1.27
N GLY A 94 6.23 -43.81 -1.69
CA GLY A 94 5.63 -45.06 -1.26
C GLY A 94 4.42 -45.52 -2.05
N GLN A 95 4.67 -46.30 -3.10
CA GLN A 95 4.06 -47.63 -3.30
C GLN A 95 4.43 -48.17 -4.69
N LYS A 96 5.25 -49.23 -4.74
CA LYS A 96 5.08 -50.45 -5.57
C LYS A 96 6.39 -51.26 -5.63
N ALA A 97 6.51 -52.21 -4.71
CA ALA A 97 7.23 -53.46 -4.96
C ALA A 97 6.61 -54.55 -4.07
N ASN A 98 5.47 -55.08 -4.51
CA ASN A 98 5.01 -56.39 -4.11
C ASN A 98 4.87 -57.23 -5.38
N LYS A 99 5.95 -57.95 -5.70
CA LYS A 99 5.92 -59.26 -6.35
C LYS A 99 7.26 -59.94 -6.11
#